data_AF-A0AAF0QQD1-F1
#
_entry.id   AF-A0AAF0QQD1-F1
#
_cell.length_a   1.000
_cell.length_b   1.000
_cell.length_c   1.000
_cell.angle_alpha   90.00
_cell.angle_beta   90.00
_cell.angle_gamma   90.00
#
_symmetry.space_group_name_H-M   'P 1'
#
loop_
_entity.id
_entity.type
_entity.pdbx_description
1 polymer ?
#
loop_
_entity_poly.entity_id
_entity_poly.type
_entity_poly.pdbx_seq_one_letter_code
_entity_poly.pdbx_strand_id
1 'polypeptide(L)' 'MTPYISAKRKGIHITNLTRIARFLSEACDLVFDAASREKQFLIVGTKNKAANLIEWTLIKARCHYVNKKFFIKKYFIL' A
#
# COMPACT_ATOMS: atom_id res chain seq x y z
N MET A 1 -13.20 2.77 -12.95
CA MET A 1 -13.15 3.42 -11.61
C MET A 1 -14.44 4.16 -11.23
N THR A 2 -15.40 4.28 -12.14
CA THR A 2 -16.70 4.91 -11.92
C THR A 2 -17.37 4.61 -10.57
N PRO A 3 -17.40 3.37 -10.04
CA PRO A 3 -18.03 3.09 -8.73
C PRO A 3 -17.30 3.69 -7.51
N TYR A 4 -16.06 4.18 -7.66
CA TYR A 4 -15.28 4.81 -6.59
C TYR A 4 -15.34 6.34 -6.65
N ILE A 5 -15.94 6.90 -7.70
CA ILE A 5 -16.04 8.35 -7.93
C ILE A 5 -17.37 8.83 -7.35
N SER A 6 -17.32 9.78 -6.41
CA SER A 6 -18.52 10.39 -5.82
C SER A 6 -19.05 11.56 -6.63
N ALA A 7 -18.14 12.38 -7.19
CA ALA A 7 -18.50 13.58 -7.93
C ALA A 7 -17.38 13.97 -8.91
N LYS A 8 -17.69 14.89 -9.84
CA LYS A 8 -16.72 15.53 -10.71
C LYS A 8 -16.84 17.05 -10.55
N ARG A 9 -15.76 17.74 -10.22
CA ARG A 9 -15.73 19.19 -10.05
C ARG A 9 -14.57 19.78 -10.85
N LYS A 10 -14.84 20.77 -11.70
CA LYS A 10 -13.83 21.41 -12.57
C LYS A 10 -12.98 20.40 -13.37
N GLY A 11 -13.59 19.33 -13.87
CA GLY A 11 -12.88 18.28 -14.62
C GLY A 11 -12.16 17.23 -13.76
N ILE A 12 -12.02 17.45 -12.45
CA ILE A 12 -11.35 16.55 -11.52
C ILE A 12 -12.37 15.58 -10.90
N HIS A 13 -12.04 14.29 -10.91
CA HIS A 13 -12.86 13.27 -10.25
C HIS A 13 -12.58 13.25 -8.75
N ILE A 14 -13.63 13.35 -7.96
CA ILE A 14 -13.59 13.27 -6.50
C ILE A 14 -13.93 11.83 -6.13
N THR A 15 -13.06 11.21 -5.34
CA THR A 15 -13.24 9.83 -4.88
C THR A 15 -14.15 9.79 -3.65
N ASN A 16 -14.96 8.74 -3.52
CA ASN A 16 -15.83 8.54 -2.37
C ASN A 16 -15.01 8.17 -1.13
N LEU A 17 -14.90 9.09 -0.18
CA LEU A 17 -14.12 8.91 1.06
C LEU A 17 -14.73 7.85 1.99
N THR A 18 -16.05 7.78 2.11
CA THR A 18 -16.73 6.76 2.94
C THR A 18 -16.39 5.35 2.47
N ARG A 19 -16.38 5.16 1.14
CA ARG A 19 -16.03 3.87 0.54
C ARG A 19 -14.54 3.55 0.73
N ILE A 20 -13.65 4.54 0.61
CA ILE A 20 -12.22 4.35 0.89
C ILE A 20 -11.99 3.98 2.35
N ALA A 21 -12.63 4.67 3.30
CA ALA A 21 -12.45 4.42 4.73
C ALA A 21 -12.85 2.99 5.11
N ARG A 22 -13.97 2.49 4.56
CA ARG A 22 -14.39 1.09 4.77
C ARG A 22 -13.35 0.10 4.24
N PHE A 23 -12.91 0.27 2.98
CA PHE A 23 -11.90 -0.63 2.40
C PHE A 23 -10.55 -0.54 3.11
N LEU A 24 -10.20 0.64 3.61
CA LEU A 24 -8.97 0.82 4.38
C LEU A 24 -9.05 0.05 5.70
N SER A 25 -10.17 0.12 6.42
CA SER A 25 -10.38 -0.65 7.65
C SER A 25 -10.27 -2.15 7.37
N GLU A 26 -10.99 -2.66 6.38
CA GLU A 26 -10.96 -4.08 6.00
C GLU A 26 -9.54 -4.54 5.62
N ALA A 27 -8.80 -3.72 4.87
CA ALA A 27 -7.42 -4.02 4.51
C ALA A 27 -6.49 -4.02 5.74
N CYS A 28 -6.67 -3.06 6.66
CA CYS A 28 -5.91 -3.01 7.91
C CYS A 28 -6.17 -4.24 8.79
N ASP A 29 -7.43 -4.66 8.92
CA ASP A 29 -7.80 -5.84 9.70
C ASP A 29 -7.18 -7.12 9.13
N LEU A 30 -7.18 -7.27 7.80
CA LEU A 30 -6.54 -8.40 7.11
C LEU A 30 -5.02 -8.40 7.27
N VAL A 31 -4.38 -7.23 7.16
CA VAL A 31 -2.93 -7.10 7.37
C VAL A 31 -2.59 -7.41 8.81
N PHE A 32 -3.40 -6.97 9.77
CA PHE A 32 -3.21 -7.25 11.19
C PHE A 32 -3.34 -8.74 11.51
N ASP A 33 -4.37 -9.43 11.00
CA ASP A 33 -4.52 -10.88 11.15
C ASP A 33 -3.41 -11.67 10.43
N ALA A 34 -2.93 -11.19 9.28
CA ALA A 34 -1.79 -11.81 8.62
C ALA A 34 -0.48 -11.61 9.42
N ALA A 35 -0.31 -10.47 10.06
CA ALA A 35 0.87 -10.15 10.87
C ALA A 35 0.89 -10.92 12.20
N SER A 36 -0.27 -11.11 12.83
CA SER A 36 -0.40 -11.94 14.04
C SER A 36 -0.06 -13.40 13.77
N ARG A 37 -0.19 -13.85 12.53
CA ARG A 37 0.20 -15.20 12.05
C ARG A 37 1.63 -15.25 11.49
N GLU A 38 2.45 -14.22 11.75
CA GLU A 38 3.85 -14.13 11.34
C GLU A 38 4.09 -14.30 9.83
N LYS A 39 3.10 -13.92 9.01
CA LYS A 39 3.25 -13.98 7.54
C LYS A 39 4.19 -12.90 7.05
N GLN A 40 4.94 -13.22 6.00
CA GLN A 40 5.86 -12.29 5.35
C GLN A 40 5.11 -11.30 4.44
N PHE A 41 5.43 -10.01 4.54
CA PHE A 41 4.83 -8.95 3.71
C PHE A 41 5.86 -8.38 2.74
N LEU A 42 5.43 -8.17 1.50
CA LEU A 42 6.21 -7.46 0.49
C LEU A 42 5.50 -6.15 0.14
N ILE A 43 6.12 -5.02 0.49
CA ILE A 43 5.63 -3.69 0.10
C ILE A 43 6.39 -3.22 -1.15
N VAL A 44 5.65 -2.91 -2.21
CA VAL A 44 6.20 -2.49 -3.50
C VAL A 44 5.78 -1.06 -3.80
N GLY A 45 6.77 -0.17 -3.96
CA GLY A 45 6.55 1.20 -4.40
C GLY A 45 7.65 1.66 -5.34
N THR A 46 7.29 1.88 -6.60
CA THR A 46 8.27 2.18 -7.67
C THR A 46 8.29 3.63 -8.10
N LYS A 47 7.38 4.48 -7.57
CA LYS A 47 7.35 5.91 -7.88
C LYS A 47 8.31 6.67 -6.96
N ASN A 48 9.17 7.53 -7.52
CA ASN A 48 10.18 8.30 -6.75
C ASN A 48 9.63 9.07 -5.53
N LYS A 49 8.41 9.62 -5.60
CA LYS A 49 7.79 10.29 -4.44
C LYS A 49 7.31 9.31 -3.35
N ALA A 50 6.91 8.11 -3.76
CA ALA A 50 6.50 7.05 -2.83
C ALA A 50 7.71 6.34 -2.22
N ALA A 51 8.81 6.24 -2.97
CA ALA A 51 10.03 5.55 -2.57
C ALA A 51 10.58 6.00 -1.21
N ASN A 52 10.73 7.32 -1.02
CA ASN A 52 11.27 7.88 0.23
C ASN A 52 10.31 7.70 1.42
N LEU A 53 8.99 7.79 1.19
CA LEU A 53 7.97 7.59 2.22
C LEU A 53 7.88 6.13 2.66
N ILE A 54 7.98 5.22 1.70
CA ILE A 54 7.95 3.77 1.88
C ILE A 54 9.18 3.35 2.68
N GLU A 55 10.37 3.81 2.32
CA GLU A 55 11.60 3.54 3.05
C GLU A 55 11.53 3.97 4.53
N TRP A 56 11.10 5.20 4.81
CA TRP A 56 11.00 5.69 6.18
C TRP A 56 9.96 4.93 7.02
N THR A 57 8.81 4.59 6.42
CA THR A 57 7.75 3.85 7.12
C THR A 57 8.13 2.39 7.37
N LEU A 58 8.89 1.77 6.48
CA LEU A 58 9.34 0.39 6.60
C LEU A 58 10.49 0.21 7.59
N ILE A 59 11.40 1.19 7.69
CA ILE A 59 12.40 1.24 8.77
C ILE A 59 11.70 1.25 10.14
N LYS A 60 10.59 1.99 10.27
CA LYS A 60 9.79 2.00 11.50
C LYS A 60 9.02 0.71 11.74
N ALA A 61 8.48 0.10 10.69
CA ALA A 61 7.67 -1.11 10.78
C ALA A 61 8.49 -2.41 10.89
N ARG A 62 9.82 -2.36 10.68
CA ARG A 62 10.72 -3.53 10.63
C ARG A 62 10.25 -4.61 9.64
N CYS A 63 9.64 -4.22 8.54
CA CYS A 63 9.20 -5.13 7.48
C CYS A 63 10.16 -5.09 6.28
N HIS A 64 10.23 -6.18 5.50
CA HIS A 64 11.03 -6.26 4.28
C HIS A 64 10.42 -5.41 3.15
N TYR A 65 11.25 -4.67 2.39
CA TYR A 65 10.76 -3.81 1.30
C TYR A 65 11.67 -3.75 0.07
N VAL A 66 11.08 -3.44 -1.09
CA VAL A 66 11.80 -3.24 -2.37
C VAL A 66 11.55 -1.82 -2.87
N ASN A 67 12.57 -0.97 -2.76
CA ASN A 67 12.51 0.46 -3.12
C ASN A 67 13.22 0.83 -4.43
N LYS A 68 13.97 -0.10 -5.04
CA LYS A 68 14.59 0.11 -6.36
C LYS A 68 13.79 -0.63 -7.43
N LYS A 69 13.81 -0.08 -8.66
CA LYS A 69 13.14 -0.56 -9.87
C LYS A 69 12.90 -2.07 -9.80
N PHE A 70 11.64 -2.47 -9.83
CA PHE A 70 11.21 -3.85 -9.61
C PHE A 70 11.75 -4.75 -10.72
N PHE A 71 12.97 -5.27 -10.54
CA PHE A 71 13.44 -6.43 -11.27
C PHE A 71 12.90 -7.65 -10.54
N ILE A 72 12.14 -8.48 -11.25
CA ILE A 72 11.75 -9.81 -10.77
C ILE A 72 13.06 -10.61 -10.63
N LYS A 73 13.73 -10.50 -9.48
CA LYS A 73 14.72 -11.47 -9.05
C LYS A 73 14.26 -12.04 -7.72
N LYS A 74 13.92 -13.31 -7.85
CA LYS A 74 13.33 -14.26 -6.93
C LYS A 74 14.30 -14.61 -5.79
N TYR A 75 14.75 -13.69 -4.95
CA TYR A 75 15.57 -14.05 -3.80
C TYR A 75 15.42 -13.03 -2.67
N PHE A 76 14.62 -13.36 -1.66
CA PHE A 76 14.90 -12.93 -0.28
C PHE A 76 14.14 -13.83 0.71
N ILE A 77 14.71 -15.00 0.97
CA ILE A 77 14.59 -15.75 2.23
C ILE A 77 16.03 -15.95 2.68
N LEU A 78 16.45 -15.17 3.68
CA LEU A 78 17.34 -15.50 4.80
C LEU A 78 17.45 -14.24 5.67
#